data_AF-A0A383ACH5-F1
#
_entry.id   AF-A0A383ACH5-F1
#
_cell.length_a   1.000
_cell.length_b   1.000
_cell.length_c   1.000
_cell.angle_alpha   90.00
_cell.angle_beta   90.00
_cell.angle_gamma   90.00
#
_symmetry.space_group_name_H-M   'P 1'
#
loop_
_entity.id
_entity.type
_entity.pdbx_description
1 polymer ?
#
loop_
_entity_poly.entity_id
_entity_poly.type
_entity_poly.pdbx_seq_one_letter_code
_entity_poly.pdbx_strand_id
1 'polypeptide(L)' 'MKQNQYGSVPYMAIRDVSTYLVDATEELPKKFIFCRVETDDGTVGWGEAYAFPCREWG' A
#
# COMPACT_ATOMS: atom_id res chain seq x y z
N MET A 1 -36.29 16.01 0.00
CA MET A 1 -34.96 15.49 0.34
C MET A 1 -34.05 15.74 -0.86
N LYS A 2 -32.99 16.54 -0.72
CA LYS A 2 -32.01 16.74 -1.80
C LYS A 2 -31.14 15.49 -1.84
N GLN A 3 -31.26 14.71 -2.92
CA GLN A 3 -30.39 13.58 -3.20
C GLN A 3 -29.01 14.18 -3.50
N ASN A 4 -28.05 14.02 -2.59
CA ASN A 4 -26.67 14.40 -2.88
C ASN A 4 -26.22 13.48 -4.01
N GLN A 5 -26.15 14.03 -5.23
CA GLN A 5 -25.39 13.42 -6.31
C GLN A 5 -23.96 13.33 -5.80
N TYR A 6 -23.57 12.16 -5.31
CA TYR A 6 -22.16 11.80 -5.24
C TYR A 6 -21.69 11.84 -6.68
N GLY A 7 -21.03 12.94 -7.05
CA GLY A 7 -20.36 13.06 -8.34
C GLY A 7 -19.58 11.78 -8.55
N SER A 8 -19.67 11.22 -9.75
CA SER A 8 -18.89 10.06 -10.15
C SER A 8 -17.45 10.28 -9.69
N VAL A 9 -17.01 9.52 -8.68
CA VAL A 9 -15.59 9.50 -8.35
C VAL A 9 -14.88 9.11 -9.64
N PRO A 10 -13.94 9.93 -10.14
CA PRO A 10 -13.20 9.55 -11.33
C PRO A 10 -12.60 8.17 -11.06
N TYR A 11 -12.85 7.24 -11.97
CA TYR A 11 -12.30 5.91 -11.90
C TYR A 11 -10.78 6.05 -11.83
N MET A 12 -10.20 5.63 -10.71
CA MET A 12 -8.76 5.66 -10.47
C MET A 12 -8.29 4.20 -10.44
N ALA A 13 -7.55 3.79 -11.46
CA ALA A 13 -7.04 2.43 -11.54
C ALA A 13 -5.62 2.36 -10.99
N ILE A 14 -5.30 1.29 -10.27
CA ILE A 14 -3.94 1.00 -9.88
C ILE A 14 -3.18 0.51 -11.11
N ARG A 15 -2.13 1.24 -11.48
CA ARG A 15 -1.25 0.95 -12.62
C ARG A 15 -0.06 0.08 -12.22
N ASP A 16 0.54 0.37 -11.07
CA ASP A 16 1.71 -0.35 -10.56
C ASP A 16 1.70 -0.44 -9.03
N VAL A 17 2.21 -1.56 -8.50
CA VAL A 17 2.46 -1.76 -7.07
C VAL A 17 3.86 -2.29 -6.90
N SER A 18 4.69 -1.53 -6.19
CA SER A 18 6.07 -1.89 -5.86
C SER A 18 6.23 -2.04 -4.36
N THR A 19 6.92 -3.09 -3.91
CA THR A 19 7.17 -3.36 -2.48
C THR A 19 8.66 -3.32 -2.17
N TYR A 20 9.00 -2.67 -1.06
CA TYR A 20 10.38 -2.52 -0.60
C TYR A 20 10.50 -3.08 0.80
N LEU A 21 11.30 -4.13 0.96
CA LEU A 21 11.66 -4.65 2.27
C LEU A 21 12.73 -3.74 2.88
N VAL A 22 12.47 -3.27 4.09
CA VAL A 22 13.41 -2.47 4.87
C VAL A 22 13.73 -3.23 6.15
N ASP A 23 14.99 -3.59 6.31
CA ASP A 23 15.52 -4.09 7.57
C ASP A 23 15.74 -2.90 8.50
N ALA A 24 14.89 -2.79 9.54
CA ALA A 24 15.11 -1.81 10.59
C ALA A 24 16.30 -2.24 11.44
N THR A 25 17.20 -1.31 11.74
CA THR A 25 18.44 -1.54 12.51
C THR A 25 18.23 -1.63 14.02
N GLU A 26 16.99 -1.67 14.50
CA GLU A 26 16.68 -1.74 15.94
C GLU A 26 16.83 -3.16 16.50
N GLU A 27 17.02 -3.26 17.82
CA GLU A 27 17.26 -4.51 18.58
C GLU A 27 16.21 -5.61 18.39
N LEU A 28 15.07 -5.30 17.76
CA LEU A 28 14.08 -6.27 17.30
C LEU A 28 14.02 -6.21 15.77
N PRO A 29 14.15 -7.35 15.04
CA PRO A 29 14.03 -7.37 13.59
C PRO A 29 12.57 -7.20 13.20
N LYS A 30 12.03 -5.99 13.36
CA LYS A 30 10.78 -5.58 12.73
C LYS A 30 11.13 -5.39 11.25
N LYS A 31 10.74 -6.37 10.44
CA LYS A 31 10.79 -6.22 8.99
C LYS A 31 9.62 -5.33 8.59
N PHE A 32 9.92 -4.23 7.92
CA PHE A 32 8.91 -3.34 7.37
C PHE A 32 8.84 -3.54 5.86
N ILE A 33 7.64 -3.44 5.31
CA ILE A 33 7.42 -3.34 3.88
C ILE A 33 6.86 -1.95 3.61
N PHE A 34 7.53 -1.21 2.73
CA PHE A 34 6.96 -0.03 2.11
C PHE A 34 6.29 -0.43 0.80
N CYS A 35 5.03 -0.06 0.64
CA CYS A 35 4.27 -0.23 -0.59
C CYS A 35 4.18 1.12 -1.30
N ARG A 36 4.65 1.19 -2.54
CA ARG A 36 4.39 2.28 -3.47
C ARG A 36 3.28 1.85 -4.41
N VAL A 37 2.21 2.63 -4.47
CA VAL A 37 1.10 2.40 -5.40
C VAL A 37 1.06 3.58 -6.37
N GLU A 38 1.11 3.29 -7.66
CA GLU A 38 0.94 4.28 -8.71
C GLU A 38 -0.35 4.03 -9.46
N THR A 39 -1.12 5.08 -9.70
CA THR A 39 -2.37 5.03 -10.44
C THR A 39 -2.19 5.50 -11.88
N ASP A 40 -3.20 5.23 -12.70
CA ASP A 40 -3.22 5.56 -14.13
C ASP A 40 -3.16 7.07 -14.43
N ASP A 41 -3.63 7.90 -13.51
CA ASP A 41 -3.49 9.37 -13.55
C ASP A 41 -2.10 9.88 -13.11
N GLY A 42 -1.19 8.99 -12.73
CA GLY A 42 0.16 9.32 -12.27
C GLY A 42 0.27 9.69 -10.78
N THR A 43 -0.83 9.65 -10.03
CA THR A 43 -0.78 9.83 -8.57
C THR A 43 0.00 8.68 -7.93
N VAL A 44 0.84 9.01 -6.94
CA VAL A 44 1.66 8.03 -6.21
C VAL A 44 1.31 8.08 -4.73
N GLY A 45 0.88 6.94 -4.18
CA GLY A 45 0.66 6.72 -2.76
C GLY A 45 1.75 5.86 -2.13
N TRP A 46 2.01 6.10 -0.84
CA TRP A 46 2.93 5.31 -0.03
C TRP A 46 2.20 4.75 1.20
N GLY A 47 2.44 3.49 1.50
CA GLY A 47 1.93 2.82 2.70
C GLY A 47 3.03 2.02 3.40
N GLU A 48 2.98 1.94 4.72
CA GLU A 48 3.85 1.11 5.53
C GLU A 48 3.06 -0.09 6.07
N ALA A 49 3.64 -1.29 5.97
CA ALA A 49 3.09 -2.50 6.53
C ALA A 49 4.15 -3.27 7.33
N TYR A 50 3.75 -3.84 8.46
CA TYR A 50 4.60 -4.74 9.25
C TYR A 50 4.61 -6.12 8.61
N ALA A 51 5.80 -6.64 8.31
CA ALA A 51 5.97 -7.98 7.79
C ALA A 51 6.30 -8.94 8.94
N PHE A 52 5.31 -9.74 9.34
CA PHE A 52 5.56 -10.89 10.20
C PHE A 52 5.93 -12.08 9.31
N PRO A 53 7.10 -12.71 9.50
CA PRO A 53 7.46 -13.88 8.71
C PRO A 53 6.46 -15.02 9.00
N CYS A 54 5.62 -15.36 8.03
CA CYS A 54 4.83 -16.58 8.07
C CYS A 54 5.75 -17.78 7.84
N ARG A 55 5.94 -18.61 8.87
CA ARG A 55 6.55 -19.93 8.71
C ARG A 55 5.42 -20.87 8.29
N GLU A 56 5.29 -21.14 7.00
CA GLU A 56 4.42 -22.24 6.55
C GLU A 56 4.99 -23.53 7.16
N TRP A 57 4.19 -24.21 8.00
CA TRP A 57 4.48 -25.59 8.39
C TRP A 57 4.19 -26.45 7.16
N GLY A 58 5.21 -27.15 6.67
CA GLY A 58 5.06 -28.20 5.65
C GLY A 58 4.25 -29.38 6.17
#